data_AF-A0A0B7KIB3-F1
#
_entry.id   AF-A0A0B7KIB3-F1
#
_cell.length_a   1.000
_cell.length_b   1.000
_cell.length_c   1.000
_cell.angle_alpha   90.00
_cell.angle_beta   90.00
_cell.angle_gamma   90.00
#
_symmetry.space_group_name_H-M   'P 1'
#
loop_
_entity.id
_entity.type
_entity.pdbx_description
1 polymer ?
#
loop_
_entity_poly.entity_id
_entity_poly.type
_entity_poly.pdbx_seq_one_letter_code
_entity_poly.pdbx_strand_id
1 'polypeptide(L)'
;MADRSSNTLTGDPNQQPVSQFAESLHGQCLCGSISVTIKDPELFTRRRGHICHCSNCRKVSGSYASINLIIEDDKVDIVDRDGTLTEFKDGETLSGNTLGRWFCSRCGNPIKSVNSTLKGKVIVKMGIFPRIPAPEMEAFTLHRHPWQGNNPDVISYKTKLYGETM
;
A
#
# COMPACT_ATOMS: atom_id res chain seq x y z
N MET A 1 -23.20 -28.52 9.12
CA MET A 1 -23.10 -27.19 8.48
C MET A 1 -22.06 -26.41 9.28
N ALA A 2 -20.89 -26.14 8.71
CA ALA A 2 -19.86 -25.40 9.43
C ALA A 2 -20.36 -23.97 9.69
N ASP A 3 -20.23 -23.54 10.94
CA ASP A 3 -20.52 -22.19 11.40
C ASP A 3 -19.76 -21.17 10.53
N ARG A 4 -20.50 -20.34 9.78
CA ARG A 4 -19.96 -19.31 8.90
C ARG A 4 -19.62 -18.00 9.64
N SER A 5 -19.69 -17.98 10.98
CA SER A 5 -19.68 -16.73 11.75
C SER A 5 -18.32 -16.06 11.96
N SER A 6 -17.18 -16.69 11.63
CA SER A 6 -15.92 -15.95 11.58
C SER A 6 -15.00 -16.48 10.49
N ASN A 7 -15.02 -15.85 9.31
CA ASN A 7 -14.07 -16.16 8.24
C ASN A 7 -12.71 -15.49 8.52
N THR A 8 -12.12 -15.82 9.66
CA THR A 8 -10.82 -15.32 10.13
C THR A 8 -9.66 -15.80 9.26
N LEU A 9 -9.86 -16.88 8.50
CA LEU A 9 -8.82 -17.51 7.67
C LEU A 9 -8.56 -16.78 6.35
N THR A 10 -9.52 -16.00 5.83
CA THR A 10 -9.35 -15.32 4.53
C THR A 10 -9.56 -13.81 4.57
N GLY A 11 -10.14 -13.27 5.65
CA GLY A 11 -10.32 -11.82 5.87
C GLY A 11 -11.33 -11.18 4.91
N ASP A 12 -12.34 -10.49 5.44
CA ASP A 12 -13.28 -9.70 4.65
C ASP A 12 -13.21 -8.23 5.09
N PRO A 13 -12.74 -7.29 4.24
CA PRO A 13 -12.68 -5.88 4.60
C PRO A 13 -14.06 -5.27 4.91
N ASN A 14 -15.16 -5.87 4.43
CA ASN A 14 -16.51 -5.40 4.72
C ASN A 14 -16.97 -5.74 6.13
N GLN A 15 -16.34 -6.74 6.78
CA GLN A 15 -16.57 -7.08 8.18
C GLN A 15 -15.74 -6.21 9.16
N GLN A 16 -14.95 -5.27 8.63
CA GLN A 16 -14.07 -4.38 9.39
C GLN A 16 -14.64 -2.96 9.36
N PRO A 17 -15.54 -2.56 10.29
CA PRO A 17 -16.12 -1.23 10.28
C PRO A 17 -15.05 -0.16 10.52
N VAL A 18 -15.12 0.93 9.75
CA VAL A 18 -14.14 2.03 9.79
C VAL A 18 -13.96 2.61 11.19
N SER A 19 -14.99 2.59 12.03
CA SER A 19 -14.93 3.06 13.42
C SER A 19 -13.90 2.32 14.28
N GLN A 20 -13.51 1.09 13.92
CA GLN A 20 -12.43 0.36 14.60
C GLN A 20 -11.04 0.97 14.39
N PHE A 21 -10.88 1.84 13.39
CA PHE A 21 -9.60 2.43 12.99
C PHE A 21 -9.54 3.94 13.25
N ALA A 22 -10.35 4.45 14.19
CA ALA A 22 -10.44 5.88 14.48
C ALA A 22 -9.13 6.48 15.00
N GLU A 23 -8.34 5.71 15.77
CA GLU A 23 -7.06 6.16 16.32
C GLU A 23 -5.86 5.64 15.52
N SER A 24 -5.93 4.39 15.07
CA SER A 24 -4.86 3.76 14.32
C SER A 24 -5.33 2.60 13.46
N LEU A 25 -4.54 2.26 12.44
CA LEU A 25 -4.72 1.11 11.58
C LEU A 25 -3.52 0.17 11.73
N HIS A 26 -3.78 -1.08 12.11
CA HIS A 26 -2.76 -2.10 12.33
C HIS A 26 -2.78 -3.17 11.24
N GLY A 27 -1.61 -3.58 10.79
CA GLY A 27 -1.41 -4.62 9.80
C GLY A 27 -0.13 -5.39 10.07
N GLN A 28 0.01 -6.54 9.41
CA GLN A 28 1.20 -7.39 9.56
C GLN A 28 1.54 -8.07 8.26
N CYS A 29 2.82 -8.41 8.09
CA CYS A 29 3.23 -9.26 6.99
C CYS A 29 2.60 -10.67 7.14
N LEU A 30 2.58 -11.45 6.06
CA LEU A 30 1.87 -12.73 6.02
C LEU A 30 2.31 -13.72 7.11
N CYS A 31 3.59 -13.74 7.48
CA CYS A 31 4.11 -14.59 8.55
C CYS A 31 4.03 -13.98 9.96
N GLY A 32 3.54 -12.74 10.08
CA GLY A 32 3.43 -12.01 11.35
C GLY A 32 4.75 -11.42 11.88
N SER A 33 5.91 -11.72 11.30
CA SER A 33 7.20 -11.22 11.81
C SER A 33 7.28 -9.69 11.91
N ILE A 34 6.68 -9.00 10.94
CA ILE A 34 6.66 -7.54 10.85
C ILE A 34 5.23 -7.04 11.08
N SER A 35 5.08 -6.13 12.02
CA SER A 35 3.85 -5.41 12.31
C SER A 35 4.00 -3.92 11.96
N VAL A 36 2.96 -3.33 11.42
CA VAL A 36 2.90 -1.91 11.05
C VAL A 36 1.66 -1.28 11.65
N THR A 37 1.83 -0.14 12.31
CA THR A 37 0.73 0.67 12.85
C THR A 37 0.80 2.07 12.24
N ILE A 38 -0.30 2.50 11.63
CA ILE A 38 -0.49 3.87 11.13
C ILE A 38 -1.34 4.63 12.13
N LYS A 39 -0.85 5.77 12.63
CA LYS A 39 -1.56 6.67 13.55
C LYS A 39 -1.97 7.94 12.81
N ASP A 40 -3.16 7.91 12.22
CA ASP A 40 -3.72 9.06 11.50
C ASP A 40 -5.25 9.07 11.68
N PRO A 41 -5.80 9.97 12.52
CA PRO A 41 -7.25 10.02 12.75
C PRO A 41 -8.04 10.46 11.51
N GLU A 42 -7.38 11.03 10.49
CA GLU A 42 -7.99 11.41 9.23
C GLU A 42 -7.83 10.35 8.13
N LEU A 43 -7.34 9.16 8.47
CA LEU A 43 -7.04 8.13 7.46
C LEU A 43 -8.27 7.71 6.65
N PHE A 44 -9.44 7.67 7.30
CA PHE A 44 -10.70 7.24 6.69
C PHE A 44 -11.75 8.36 6.55
N THR A 45 -11.44 9.60 6.95
CA THR A 45 -12.37 10.73 6.80
C THR A 45 -12.39 11.30 5.38
N ARG A 46 -11.40 10.95 4.57
CA ARG A 46 -11.25 11.33 3.15
C ARG A 46 -10.57 10.21 2.37
N ARG A 47 -10.56 10.33 1.03
CA ARG A 47 -9.79 9.43 0.17
C ARG A 47 -8.30 9.59 0.46
N ARG A 48 -7.59 8.46 0.53
CA ARG A 48 -6.17 8.40 0.87
C ARG A 48 -5.51 7.26 0.12
N GLY A 49 -4.24 7.44 -0.20
CA GLY A 49 -3.45 6.45 -0.91
C GLY A 49 -3.62 6.51 -2.43
N HIS A 50 -2.81 5.71 -3.12
CA HIS A 50 -2.75 5.69 -4.57
C HIS A 50 -2.51 4.29 -5.13
N ILE A 51 -3.09 4.06 -6.31
CA ILE A 51 -2.81 2.88 -7.12
C ILE A 51 -1.67 3.19 -8.09
N CYS A 52 -0.74 2.27 -8.28
CA CYS A 52 0.33 2.42 -9.27
C CYS A 52 0.37 1.20 -10.19
N HIS A 53 0.23 1.46 -11.50
CA HIS A 53 0.18 0.45 -12.56
C HIS A 53 1.53 0.22 -13.25
N CYS A 54 2.61 0.84 -12.77
CA CYS A 54 3.93 0.67 -13.38
C CYS A 54 4.45 -0.76 -13.24
N SER A 55 5.33 -1.18 -14.16
CA SER A 55 5.84 -2.56 -14.21
C SER A 55 6.44 -3.02 -12.87
N ASN A 56 7.24 -2.17 -12.23
CA ASN A 56 7.91 -2.53 -10.98
C ASN A 56 6.93 -2.63 -9.81
N CYS A 57 5.91 -1.76 -9.77
CA CYS A 57 4.85 -1.86 -8.77
C CYS A 57 4.03 -3.15 -8.93
N ARG A 58 3.74 -3.58 -10.16
CA ARG A 58 3.09 -4.87 -10.44
C ARG A 58 3.93 -6.06 -9.98
N LYS A 59 5.23 -6.06 -10.30
CA LYS A 59 6.17 -7.10 -9.87
C LYS A 59 6.23 -7.22 -8.34
N VAL A 60 6.27 -6.08 -7.65
CA VAL A 60 6.40 -6.04 -6.18
C VAL A 60 5.12 -6.46 -5.48
N SER A 61 3.95 -6.10 -6.02
CA SER A 61 2.67 -6.54 -5.45
C SER A 61 2.27 -7.96 -5.85
N GLY A 62 2.91 -8.53 -6.88
CA GLY A 62 2.46 -9.77 -7.49
C GLY A 62 1.07 -9.66 -8.12
N SER A 63 0.63 -8.44 -8.48
CA SER A 63 -0.72 -8.13 -8.96
C SER A 63 -0.69 -7.15 -10.14
N TYR A 64 -1.84 -6.90 -10.77
CA TYR A 64 -1.95 -5.99 -11.92
C TYR A 64 -1.68 -4.52 -11.57
N ALA A 65 -1.65 -4.18 -10.28
CA ALA A 65 -1.25 -2.88 -9.75
C ALA A 65 -0.75 -3.03 -8.30
N SER A 66 -0.19 -1.97 -7.73
CA SER A 66 0.13 -1.87 -6.31
C SER A 66 -0.68 -0.75 -5.66
N ILE A 67 -1.24 -1.02 -4.48
CA ILE A 67 -1.92 -0.02 -3.64
C ILE A 67 -0.98 0.46 -2.53
N ASN A 68 -0.85 1.78 -2.40
CA ASN A 68 0.19 2.42 -1.62
C ASN A 68 -0.37 3.63 -0.86
N LEU A 69 0.28 4.03 0.23
CA LEU A 69 -0.02 5.26 0.95
C LEU A 69 1.27 6.05 1.16
N ILE A 70 1.31 7.28 0.65
CA ILE A 70 2.36 8.25 1.00
C ILE A 70 1.87 8.96 2.27
N ILE A 71 2.65 8.91 3.33
CA ILE A 71 2.33 9.49 4.64
C ILE A 71 3.60 9.96 5.34
N GLU A 72 3.44 10.87 6.31
CA GLU A 72 4.52 11.26 7.22
C GLU A 72 5.10 10.03 7.93
N ASP A 73 6.43 9.97 8.05
CA ASP A 73 7.13 8.83 8.65
C ASP A 73 6.88 8.70 10.16
N ASP A 74 6.72 9.83 10.86
CA ASP A 74 6.37 9.89 12.29
C ASP A 74 4.98 9.33 12.63
N LYS A 75 4.09 9.16 11.65
CA LYS A 75 2.78 8.52 11.81
C LYS A 75 2.83 6.99 11.64
N VAL A 76 3.99 6.41 11.32
CA VAL A 76 4.10 5.00 10.97
C VAL A 76 5.10 4.30 11.90
N ASP A 77 4.57 3.46 12.78
CA ASP A 77 5.37 2.59 13.63
C ASP A 77 5.55 1.22 12.95
N ILE A 78 6.80 0.79 12.78
CA ILE A 78 7.13 -0.54 12.23
C ILE A 78 7.91 -1.32 13.28
N VAL A 79 7.39 -2.49 13.65
CA VAL A 79 8.01 -3.43 14.57
C VAL A 79 8.38 -4.69 13.81
N ASP A 80 9.68 -4.95 13.66
CA ASP A 80 10.22 -6.17 13.04
C ASP A 80 10.71 -7.12 14.13
N ARG A 81 9.80 -7.98 14.61
CA ARG A 81 10.01 -8.81 15.81
C ARG A 81 11.12 -9.83 15.62
N ASP A 82 11.28 -10.35 14.40
CA ASP A 82 12.25 -11.42 14.11
C ASP A 82 13.40 -10.96 13.20
N GLY A 83 13.58 -9.64 12.97
CA GLY A 83 14.69 -9.13 12.15
C GLY A 83 14.61 -9.52 10.66
N THR A 84 13.40 -9.62 10.12
CA THR A 84 13.12 -10.08 8.75
C THR A 84 12.95 -8.95 7.74
N LEU A 85 12.90 -7.70 8.16
CA LEU A 85 12.73 -6.56 7.27
C LEU A 85 14.03 -6.31 6.49
N THR A 86 13.98 -6.48 5.18
CA THR A 86 15.13 -6.30 4.29
C THR A 86 14.79 -5.38 3.12
N GLU A 87 15.81 -4.87 2.43
CA GLU A 87 15.68 -3.90 1.34
C GLU A 87 16.17 -4.48 0.00
N PHE A 88 15.41 -4.19 -1.06
CA PHE A 88 15.86 -4.25 -2.45
C PHE A 88 15.90 -2.84 -3.03
N LYS A 89 17.04 -2.44 -3.60
CA LYS A 89 17.22 -1.13 -4.23
C LYS A 89 16.76 -1.21 -5.69
N ASP A 90 15.61 -0.59 -5.99
CA ASP A 90 15.05 -0.54 -7.33
C ASP A 90 15.50 0.73 -8.07
N GLY A 91 16.50 0.60 -8.95
CA GLY A 91 16.99 1.69 -9.79
C GLY A 91 16.19 1.93 -11.07
N GLU A 92 15.37 0.96 -11.49
CA GLU A 92 14.69 0.96 -12.80
C GLU A 92 13.38 1.76 -12.73
N THR A 93 13.46 3.03 -12.35
CA THR A 93 12.29 3.92 -12.20
C THR A 93 12.24 4.99 -13.28
N LEU A 94 11.02 5.39 -13.68
CA LEU A 94 10.83 6.49 -14.65
C LEU A 94 11.49 7.81 -14.18
N SER A 95 11.60 8.01 -12.87
CA SER A 95 12.18 9.23 -12.29
C SER A 95 13.71 9.26 -12.32
N GLY A 96 14.37 8.13 -12.62
CA GLY A 96 15.81 7.95 -12.46
C GLY A 96 16.29 7.81 -11.00
N ASN A 97 15.43 8.10 -10.01
CA ASN A 97 15.77 7.91 -8.60
C ASN A 97 15.64 6.44 -8.19
N THR A 98 16.58 5.96 -7.38
CA THR A 98 16.47 4.65 -6.74
C THR A 98 15.37 4.66 -5.68
N LEU A 99 14.47 3.69 -5.75
CA LEU A 99 13.44 3.45 -4.75
C LEU A 99 13.84 2.28 -3.86
N GLY A 100 14.04 2.53 -2.57
CA GLY A 100 14.29 1.48 -1.59
C GLY A 100 13.01 0.71 -1.31
N ARG A 101 12.94 -0.57 -1.66
CA ARG A 101 11.76 -1.43 -1.47
C ARG A 101 12.00 -2.36 -0.31
N TRP A 102 11.24 -2.16 0.77
CA TRP A 102 11.40 -2.92 2.01
C TRP A 102 10.32 -3.99 2.13
N PHE A 103 10.72 -5.21 2.40
CA PHE A 103 9.85 -6.39 2.43
C PHE A 103 10.30 -7.40 3.49
N CYS A 104 9.39 -8.30 3.86
CA CYS A 104 9.70 -9.42 4.74
C CYS A 104 10.53 -10.47 3.99
N SER A 105 11.77 -10.72 4.41
CA SER A 105 12.63 -11.76 3.82
C SER A 105 12.08 -13.18 4.01
N ARG A 106 11.23 -13.41 5.03
CA ARG A 106 10.63 -14.71 5.32
C ARG A 106 9.46 -15.05 4.42
N CYS A 107 8.56 -14.09 4.14
CA CYS A 107 7.32 -14.36 3.40
C CYS A 107 7.15 -13.52 2.12
N GLY A 108 8.15 -12.73 1.75
CA GLY A 108 8.15 -11.89 0.55
C GLY A 108 7.20 -10.69 0.56
N ASN A 109 6.40 -10.52 1.62
CA ASN A 109 5.35 -9.51 1.65
C ASN A 109 5.96 -8.08 1.70
N PRO A 110 5.56 -7.17 0.80
CA PRO A 110 6.13 -5.84 0.72
C PRO A 110 5.54 -4.94 1.82
N ILE A 111 6.39 -4.20 2.54
CA ILE A 111 6.01 -3.42 3.73
C ILE A 111 5.98 -1.93 3.45
N LYS A 112 7.09 -1.39 2.94
CA LYS A 112 7.22 0.03 2.60
C LYS A 112 8.12 0.26 1.40
N SER A 113 8.08 1.46 0.88
CA SER A 113 9.12 1.99 0.00
C SER A 113 9.58 3.35 0.49
N VAL A 114 10.86 3.65 0.28
CA VAL A 114 11.48 4.92 0.65
C VAL A 114 12.09 5.52 -0.61
N ASN A 115 11.76 6.79 -0.87
CA ASN A 115 12.33 7.58 -1.94
C ASN A 115 13.08 8.76 -1.31
N SER A 116 14.35 8.95 -1.65
CA SER A 116 15.16 10.05 -1.11
C SER A 116 14.60 11.44 -1.43
N THR A 117 13.76 11.56 -2.46
CA THR A 117 13.09 12.83 -2.80
C THR A 117 11.87 13.14 -1.91
N LEU A 118 11.32 12.14 -1.21
CA LEU A 118 10.17 12.29 -0.31
C LEU A 118 10.64 12.41 1.15
N LYS A 119 11.32 13.52 1.46
CA LYS A 119 11.84 13.77 2.82
C LYS A 119 10.71 13.78 3.86
N GLY A 120 10.93 13.10 4.99
CA GLY A 120 9.95 12.99 6.10
C GLY A 120 8.69 12.20 5.74
N LYS A 121 8.73 11.38 4.68
CA LYS A 121 7.60 10.57 4.25
C LYS A 121 8.02 9.15 3.89
N VAL A 122 7.07 8.24 4.01
CA VAL A 122 7.20 6.83 3.65
C VAL A 122 6.06 6.41 2.74
N ILE A 123 6.32 5.44 1.85
CA ILE A 123 5.30 4.83 1.01
C ILE A 123 4.92 3.47 1.60
N VAL A 124 3.89 3.42 2.43
CA VAL A 124 3.40 2.17 3.04
C VAL A 124 2.66 1.33 2.01
N LYS A 125 2.86 0.01 2.03
CA LYS A 125 2.11 -0.93 1.19
C LYS A 125 0.82 -1.31 1.90
N MET A 126 -0.31 -1.03 1.27
CA MET A 126 -1.59 -1.10 1.97
C MET A 126 -2.17 -2.52 2.06
N GLY A 127 -1.61 -3.48 1.32
CA GLY A 127 -2.10 -4.86 1.27
C GLY A 127 -1.93 -5.68 2.56
N ILE A 128 -1.23 -5.17 3.57
CA ILE A 128 -1.04 -5.83 4.87
C ILE A 128 -2.12 -5.51 5.91
N PHE A 129 -3.01 -4.58 5.59
CA PHE A 129 -4.06 -4.10 6.49
C PHE A 129 -5.39 -4.79 6.21
N PRO A 130 -6.22 -5.03 7.23
CA PRO A 130 -7.50 -5.72 7.08
C PRO A 130 -8.53 -4.91 6.28
N ARG A 131 -8.38 -3.58 6.27
CA ARG A 131 -9.16 -2.62 5.48
C ARG A 131 -8.29 -1.43 5.14
N ILE A 132 -8.54 -0.82 3.99
CA ILE A 132 -7.80 0.33 3.50
C ILE A 132 -8.76 1.47 3.12
N PRO A 133 -8.33 2.74 3.20
CA PRO A 133 -9.12 3.85 2.68
C PRO A 133 -9.27 3.75 1.16
N ALA A 134 -10.35 4.34 0.64
CA ALA A 134 -10.51 4.46 -0.80
C ALA A 134 -9.37 5.31 -1.38
N PRO A 135 -8.71 4.87 -2.47
CA PRO A 135 -7.62 5.62 -3.07
C PRO A 135 -8.11 6.98 -3.59
N GLU A 136 -7.25 7.97 -3.46
CA GLU A 136 -7.49 9.34 -3.96
C GLU A 136 -7.11 9.45 -5.44
N MET A 137 -6.05 8.74 -5.82
CA MET A 137 -5.45 8.89 -7.14
C MET A 137 -4.78 7.61 -7.62
N GLU A 138 -4.34 7.63 -8.85
CA GLU A 138 -3.55 6.55 -9.43
C GLU A 138 -2.60 7.05 -10.51
N ALA A 139 -1.51 6.33 -10.70
CA ALA A 139 -0.48 6.66 -11.67
C ALA A 139 -0.19 5.49 -12.61
N PHE A 140 0.42 5.82 -13.75
CA PHE A 140 0.70 4.91 -14.86
C PHE A 140 -0.56 4.32 -15.48
N THR A 141 -1.65 5.08 -15.53
CA THR A 141 -2.94 4.58 -16.07
C THR A 141 -2.88 4.17 -17.53
N LEU A 142 -1.95 4.72 -18.32
CA LEU A 142 -1.68 4.25 -19.68
C LEU A 142 -1.22 2.78 -19.73
N HIS A 143 -0.76 2.21 -18.60
CA HIS A 143 -0.29 0.83 -18.49
C HIS A 143 -1.36 -0.13 -17.93
N ARG A 144 -2.59 0.35 -17.70
CA ARG A 144 -3.72 -0.51 -17.35
C ARG A 144 -3.94 -1.57 -18.42
N HIS A 145 -4.33 -2.77 -18.00
CA HIS A 145 -4.81 -3.75 -18.96
C HIS A 145 -6.19 -3.32 -19.50
N PRO A 146 -6.53 -3.60 -20.77
CA PRO A 146 -7.79 -3.16 -21.37
C PRO A 146 -9.05 -3.66 -20.65
N TRP A 147 -8.96 -4.77 -19.91
CA TRP A 147 -10.05 -5.34 -19.11
C TRP A 147 -10.20 -4.69 -17.73
N GLN A 148 -9.27 -3.82 -17.31
CA GLN A 148 -9.39 -3.10 -16.05
C GLN A 148 -10.47 -2.02 -16.20
N GLY A 149 -11.43 -2.01 -15.25
CA GLY A 149 -12.37 -0.91 -15.14
C GLY A 149 -11.70 0.39 -14.66
N ASN A 150 -12.43 1.50 -14.80
CA ASN A 150 -12.04 2.80 -14.26
C ASN A 150 -12.86 3.12 -13.01
N ASN A 151 -12.25 3.81 -12.05
CA ASN A 151 -12.98 4.39 -10.92
C ASN A 151 -13.13 5.91 -11.17
N PRO A 152 -14.34 6.43 -11.43
CA PRO A 152 -14.55 7.84 -11.81
C PRO A 152 -14.19 8.82 -10.68
N ASP A 153 -14.15 8.34 -9.43
CA ASP A 153 -13.83 9.17 -8.27
C ASP A 153 -12.32 9.20 -7.93
N VAL A 154 -11.49 8.53 -8.74
CA VAL A 154 -10.04 8.44 -8.54
C VAL A 154 -9.35 9.25 -9.62
N ILE A 155 -8.50 10.20 -9.21
CA ILE A 155 -7.75 11.04 -10.15
C ILE A 155 -6.73 10.16 -10.89
N SER A 156 -6.89 10.05 -12.21
CA SER A 156 -6.07 9.21 -13.07
C SER A 156 -4.94 10.00 -13.72
N TYR A 157 -3.68 9.67 -13.39
CA TYR A 157 -2.50 10.24 -14.04
C TYR A 157 -1.89 9.28 -15.06
N LYS A 158 -1.60 9.80 -16.27
CA LYS A 158 -1.09 9.02 -17.41
C LYS A 158 0.16 8.20 -17.06
N THR A 159 1.13 8.82 -16.39
CA THR A 159 2.43 8.22 -16.06
C THR A 159 2.81 8.40 -14.60
N LYS A 160 3.14 9.60 -14.14
CA LYS A 160 3.57 9.86 -12.76
C LYS A 160 2.48 10.58 -11.95
N LEU A 161 2.47 10.36 -10.63
CA LEU A 161 1.62 11.11 -9.71
C LEU A 161 1.90 12.62 -9.85
N TYR A 162 0.84 13.42 -9.76
CA TYR A 162 0.87 14.89 -9.95
C TYR A 162 1.41 15.32 -11.33
N GLY A 163 1.32 14.43 -12.31
CA GLY A 163 1.64 14.71 -13.71
C GLY A 163 0.38 15.07 -14.52
N GLU A 164 0.41 14.76 -15.81
CA GLU A 164 -0.74 14.92 -16.71
C GLU A 164 -1.85 13.91 -16.37
N THR A 165 -3.09 14.39 -16.30
CA THR A 165 -4.28 13.56 -16.06
C THR A 165 -4.79 12.91 -17.36
N MET A 166 -5.59 11.85 -17.21
CA MET A 166 -6.31 11.21 -18.33
C MET A 166 -7.35 12.12 -18.97
#